data_AF-A0A0G4FSC8-F1
#
_entry.id   AF-A0A0G4FSC8-F1
#
_cell.length_a   1.000
_cell.length_b   1.000
_cell.length_c   1.000
_cell.angle_alpha   90.00
_cell.angle_beta   90.00
_cell.angle_gamma   90.00
#
_symmetry.space_group_name_H-M   'P 1'
#
loop_
_entity.id
_entity.type
_entity.pdbx_description
1 polymer ?
#
loop_
_entity_poly.entity_id
_entity_poly.type
_entity_poly.pdbx_seq_one_letter_code
_entity_poly.pdbx_strand_id
1 'polypeptide(L)'
;MQDQVASDFDVAEHELAGVLQQLVREKCEVWGEHFTKGMNRPADMPAGVCVRDEGLLVLGCPFGTSEFMERHFAKVLKKTQHLLDNLPRLEDPQSAGKFLRFCATPKFHYHLRTSLPFTRPLAEAAGKHSRALIQAACTLFFLGDVQTKTVRQLKLPLTEGGFGLTDAARIAPAAYFGANAVVLADVLARHEGAAWMPAHGRAGLEAQPWVQAIQAAYDHLLTHYPRSPQSDPLPDVRSLMLRPVGGLQAKLTQRIHQQESASLQAALNDMRDDAGHPTTDGARLQSCKGPGATAWLQAIPFSPATTISPDAFVWNVQFQLAW
;
A
#
# COMPACT_ATOMS: atom_id res chain seq x y z
N MET A 1 13.35 19.33 -26.36
CA MET A 1 13.33 18.18 -25.43
C MET A 1 14.22 17.04 -25.93
N GLN A 2 14.22 16.74 -27.24
CA GLN A 2 15.09 15.72 -27.85
C GLN A 2 16.59 16.04 -27.66
N ASP A 3 17.06 17.20 -28.11
CA ASP A 3 18.49 17.61 -27.95
C ASP A 3 19.00 17.65 -26.49
N GLN A 4 18.10 17.66 -25.51
CA GLN A 4 18.46 17.69 -24.08
C GLN A 4 18.92 16.31 -23.57
N VAL A 5 18.36 15.21 -24.07
CA VAL A 5 18.65 13.88 -23.49
C VAL A 5 20.07 13.45 -23.79
N ALA A 6 20.56 13.65 -25.03
CA ALA A 6 21.96 13.36 -25.35
C ALA A 6 22.92 14.14 -24.45
N SER A 7 22.67 15.44 -24.30
CA SER A 7 23.46 16.32 -23.44
C SER A 7 23.43 15.87 -21.97
N ASP A 8 22.27 15.43 -21.46
CA ASP A 8 22.15 14.97 -20.07
C ASP A 8 22.99 13.70 -19.82
N PHE A 9 23.07 12.80 -20.81
CA PHE A 9 23.94 11.62 -20.73
C PHE A 9 25.42 11.99 -20.76
N ASP A 10 25.83 12.92 -21.62
CA ASP A 10 27.21 13.40 -21.70
C ASP A 10 27.64 14.08 -20.38
N VAL A 11 26.75 14.88 -19.79
CA VAL A 11 26.96 15.48 -18.45
C VAL A 11 27.09 14.39 -17.38
N ALA A 12 26.17 13.42 -17.35
CA ALA A 12 26.21 12.34 -16.38
C ALA A 12 27.50 11.51 -16.48
N GLU A 13 27.99 11.22 -17.69
CA GLU A 13 29.25 10.53 -17.90
C GLU A 13 30.45 11.34 -17.40
N HIS A 14 30.46 12.64 -17.68
CA HIS A 14 31.51 13.54 -17.21
C HIS A 14 31.55 13.60 -15.68
N GLU A 15 30.40 13.74 -15.02
CA GLU A 15 30.30 13.80 -13.56
C GLU A 15 30.68 12.47 -12.90
N LEU A 16 30.22 11.33 -13.45
CA LEU A 16 30.58 10.01 -12.93
C LEU A 16 32.06 9.72 -13.10
N ALA A 17 32.67 10.14 -14.21
CA ALA A 17 34.11 10.00 -14.43
C ALA A 17 34.92 10.77 -13.36
N GLY A 18 34.42 11.93 -12.93
CA GLY A 18 35.00 12.73 -11.85
C GLY A 18 35.08 12.00 -10.50
N VAL A 19 34.24 10.98 -10.28
CA VAL A 19 34.25 10.11 -9.09
C VAL A 19 34.73 8.68 -9.40
N LEU A 20 35.46 8.49 -10.50
CA LEU A 20 36.01 7.20 -10.95
C LEU A 20 34.93 6.13 -11.20
N GLN A 21 33.73 6.55 -11.60
CA GLN A 21 32.65 5.68 -12.01
C GLN A 21 32.38 5.80 -13.51
N GLN A 22 31.78 4.77 -14.09
CA GLN A 22 31.40 4.73 -15.50
C GLN A 22 29.90 4.49 -15.62
N LEU A 23 29.26 5.25 -16.50
CA LEU A 23 27.87 5.03 -16.84
C LEU A 23 27.74 3.75 -17.68
N VAL A 24 26.93 2.80 -17.22
CA VAL A 24 26.63 1.59 -17.97
C VAL A 24 25.39 1.85 -18.83
N ARG A 25 25.58 2.39 -20.04
CA ARG A 25 24.48 2.78 -20.94
C ARG A 25 23.47 1.66 -21.21
N GLU A 26 23.91 0.41 -21.27
CA GLU A 26 23.05 -0.77 -21.47
C GLU A 26 22.04 -1.00 -20.33
N LYS A 27 22.29 -0.43 -19.14
CA LYS A 27 21.37 -0.45 -17.99
C LYS A 27 20.53 0.83 -17.90
N CYS A 28 20.74 1.80 -18.79
CA CYS A 28 19.96 3.02 -18.85
C CYS A 28 18.72 2.83 -19.71
N GLU A 29 17.60 3.34 -19.21
CA GLU A 29 16.32 3.31 -19.90
C GLU A 29 15.76 4.73 -19.96
N VAL A 30 15.13 5.08 -21.09
CA VAL A 30 14.43 6.36 -21.24
C VAL A 30 13.00 6.08 -21.68
N TRP A 31 12.07 6.78 -21.05
CA TRP A 31 10.65 6.76 -21.39
C TRP A 31 10.06 8.16 -21.28
N GLY A 32 9.08 8.46 -22.12
CA GLY A 32 8.24 9.65 -22.02
C GLY A 32 6.86 9.36 -22.57
N GLU A 33 5.86 10.14 -22.17
CA GLU A 33 4.45 9.91 -22.55
C GLU A 33 4.18 9.95 -24.06
N HIS A 34 5.06 10.59 -24.82
CA HIS A 34 4.97 10.70 -26.28
C HIS A 34 5.62 9.52 -27.02
N PHE A 35 6.33 8.62 -26.32
CA PHE A 35 6.84 7.40 -26.92
C PHE A 35 5.71 6.40 -27.08
N THR A 36 5.59 5.84 -28.28
CA THR A 36 4.52 4.92 -28.64
C THR A 36 5.08 3.67 -29.32
N LYS A 37 4.32 2.58 -29.26
CA LYS A 37 4.72 1.32 -29.87
C LYS A 37 4.90 1.48 -31.38
N GLY A 38 6.07 1.10 -31.88
CA GLY A 38 6.43 1.23 -33.30
C GLY A 38 6.96 2.61 -33.70
N MET A 39 7.13 3.53 -32.74
CA MET A 39 7.85 4.78 -32.98
C MET A 39 9.31 4.48 -33.33
N ASN A 40 9.84 5.20 -34.31
CA ASN A 40 11.27 5.16 -34.61
C ASN A 40 12.05 5.70 -33.41
N ARG A 41 13.18 5.07 -33.10
CA ARG A 41 14.13 5.57 -32.10
C ARG A 41 14.46 7.04 -32.42
N PRO A 42 14.30 7.98 -31.47
CA PRO A 42 14.72 9.35 -31.67
C PRO A 42 16.21 9.41 -32.06
N ALA A 43 16.54 10.20 -33.09
CA ALA A 43 17.88 10.23 -33.69
C ALA A 43 18.98 10.69 -32.71
N ASP A 44 18.57 11.49 -31.73
CA ASP A 44 19.33 12.07 -30.63
C ASP A 44 19.59 11.10 -29.45
N MET A 45 18.99 9.90 -29.43
CA MET A 45 19.17 9.00 -28.28
C MET A 45 20.55 8.33 -28.26
N PRO A 46 21.35 8.48 -27.19
CA PRO A 46 22.71 7.93 -27.09
C PRO A 46 22.77 6.42 -27.37
N ALA A 47 23.74 5.98 -28.17
CA ALA A 47 23.93 4.56 -28.48
C ALA A 47 24.03 3.71 -27.19
N GLY A 48 23.38 2.54 -27.20
CA GLY A 48 23.34 1.61 -26.06
C GLY A 48 22.20 1.83 -25.06
N VAL A 49 21.55 3.01 -25.07
CA VAL A 49 20.41 3.31 -24.17
C VAL A 49 19.12 2.68 -24.69
N CYS A 50 18.35 2.02 -23.83
CA CYS A 50 17.08 1.43 -24.18
C CYS A 50 15.95 2.48 -24.17
N VAL A 51 15.28 2.68 -25.31
CA VAL A 51 14.07 3.52 -25.38
C VAL A 51 12.85 2.64 -25.17
N ARG A 52 12.07 2.93 -24.15
CA ARG A 52 10.84 2.21 -23.83
C ARG A 52 9.65 2.91 -24.49
N ASP A 53 8.66 2.12 -24.92
CA ASP A 53 7.45 2.60 -25.60
C ASP A 53 6.20 2.61 -24.69
N GLU A 54 6.23 1.89 -23.57
CA GLU A 54 5.06 1.76 -22.68
C GLU A 54 5.30 2.24 -21.24
N GLY A 55 6.55 2.28 -20.76
CA GLY A 55 6.89 2.67 -19.39
C GLY A 55 8.27 2.18 -18.93
N LEU A 56 8.65 2.56 -17.70
CA LEU A 56 9.87 2.15 -17.03
C LEU A 56 9.65 1.80 -15.55
N LEU A 57 10.63 1.14 -14.93
CA LEU A 57 10.63 0.87 -13.50
C LEU A 57 11.66 1.76 -12.79
N VAL A 58 11.22 2.59 -11.85
CA VAL A 58 12.12 3.36 -10.97
C VAL A 58 12.08 2.75 -9.58
N LEU A 59 13.21 2.18 -9.14
CA LEU A 59 13.32 1.48 -7.84
C LEU A 59 12.25 0.37 -7.65
N GLY A 60 11.74 -0.20 -8.75
CA GLY A 60 10.67 -1.19 -8.75
C GLY A 60 9.25 -0.62 -8.80
N CYS A 61 9.07 0.70 -8.78
CA CYS A 61 7.79 1.36 -9.02
C CYS A 61 7.54 1.52 -10.53
N PRO A 62 6.37 1.10 -11.06
CA PRO A 62 6.05 1.28 -12.47
C PRO A 62 5.61 2.72 -12.77
N PHE A 63 6.20 3.31 -13.81
CA PHE A 63 5.78 4.57 -14.41
C PHE A 63 5.54 4.31 -15.90
N GLY A 64 4.38 4.72 -16.43
CA GLY A 64 4.06 4.40 -17.80
C GLY A 64 2.59 4.52 -18.13
N THR A 65 2.24 3.95 -19.27
CA THR A 65 0.88 3.66 -19.70
C THR A 65 0.13 2.79 -18.68
N SER A 66 -1.21 2.83 -18.73
CA SER A 66 -2.05 2.02 -17.85
C SER A 66 -1.78 0.53 -18.04
N GLU A 67 -1.60 0.09 -19.28
CA GLU A 67 -1.32 -1.28 -19.67
C GLU A 67 0.02 -1.76 -19.09
N PHE A 68 1.05 -0.90 -19.08
CA PHE A 68 2.34 -1.21 -18.46
C PHE A 68 2.20 -1.40 -16.94
N MET A 69 1.51 -0.48 -16.27
CA MET A 69 1.25 -0.55 -14.84
C MET A 69 0.44 -1.80 -14.47
N GLU A 70 -0.60 -2.13 -15.24
CA GLU A 70 -1.42 -3.34 -15.04
C GLU A 70 -0.58 -4.62 -15.16
N ARG A 71 0.25 -4.73 -16.19
CA ARG A 71 1.14 -5.89 -16.36
C ARG A 71 2.15 -6.00 -15.21
N HIS A 72 2.67 -4.88 -14.72
CA HIS A 72 3.53 -4.88 -13.54
C HIS A 72 2.79 -5.37 -12.30
N PHE A 73 1.63 -4.80 -11.98
CA PHE A 73 0.86 -5.21 -10.81
C PHE A 73 0.37 -6.66 -10.91
N ALA A 74 0.04 -7.14 -12.11
CA ALA A 74 -0.28 -8.56 -12.33
C ALA A 74 0.89 -9.49 -11.95
N LYS A 75 2.16 -9.09 -12.20
CA LYS A 75 3.34 -9.85 -11.75
C LYS A 75 3.46 -9.86 -10.22
N VAL A 76 3.19 -8.73 -9.56
CA VAL A 76 3.18 -8.62 -8.10
C VAL A 76 2.09 -9.52 -7.50
N LEU A 77 0.89 -9.46 -8.05
CA LEU A 77 -0.23 -10.32 -7.66
C LEU A 77 0.08 -11.80 -7.86
N LYS A 78 0.69 -12.18 -8.98
CA LYS A 78 1.12 -13.57 -9.23
C LYS A 78 2.10 -14.07 -8.18
N LYS A 79 3.07 -13.25 -7.78
CA LYS A 79 4.02 -13.59 -6.70
C LYS A 79 3.31 -13.73 -5.35
N THR A 80 2.33 -12.87 -5.06
CA THR A 80 1.52 -13.00 -3.85
C THR A 80 0.69 -14.27 -3.90
N GLN A 81 0.01 -14.56 -5.02
CA GLN A 81 -0.80 -15.76 -5.18
C GLN A 81 0.05 -17.03 -4.99
N HIS A 82 1.24 -17.08 -5.58
CA HIS A 82 2.15 -18.20 -5.37
C HIS A 82 2.50 -18.44 -3.89
N LEU A 83 2.71 -17.37 -3.09
CA LEU A 83 2.88 -17.51 -1.65
C LEU A 83 1.61 -18.08 -1.00
N LEU A 84 0.44 -17.50 -1.32
CA LEU A 84 -0.85 -17.91 -0.76
C LEU A 84 -1.18 -19.38 -1.03
N ASP A 85 -0.95 -19.85 -2.27
CA ASP A 85 -1.20 -21.23 -2.70
C ASP A 85 -0.35 -22.25 -1.93
N ASN A 86 0.81 -21.83 -1.42
CA ASN A 86 1.72 -22.69 -0.67
C ASN A 86 1.51 -22.62 0.85
N LEU A 87 0.73 -21.66 1.38
CA LEU A 87 0.50 -21.56 2.83
C LEU A 87 -0.15 -22.83 3.44
N PRO A 88 -1.14 -23.49 2.79
CA PRO A 88 -1.73 -24.71 3.34
C PRO A 88 -0.75 -25.88 3.49
N ARG A 89 0.42 -25.82 2.83
CA ARG A 89 1.44 -26.87 2.89
C ARG A 89 2.33 -26.79 4.13
N LEU A 90 2.21 -25.74 4.94
CA LEU A 90 3.07 -25.53 6.11
C LEU A 90 2.70 -26.41 7.32
N GLU A 91 1.63 -27.21 7.24
CA GLU A 91 1.04 -28.09 8.28
C GLU A 91 0.63 -27.39 9.59
N ASP A 92 1.30 -26.32 10.00
CA ASP A 92 1.00 -25.47 11.14
C ASP A 92 0.22 -24.19 10.74
N PRO A 93 -1.08 -24.09 11.08
CA PRO A 93 -1.89 -22.91 10.82
C PRO A 93 -1.39 -21.64 11.52
N GLN A 94 -0.69 -21.76 12.66
CA GLN A 94 -0.13 -20.61 13.37
C GLN A 94 0.97 -19.95 12.54
N SER A 95 1.89 -20.75 11.99
CA SER A 95 2.92 -20.28 11.06
C SER A 95 2.33 -19.79 9.74
N ALA A 96 1.38 -20.51 9.15
CA ALA A 96 0.71 -20.09 7.91
C ALA A 96 0.02 -18.72 8.06
N GLY A 97 -0.68 -18.51 9.19
CA GLY A 97 -1.30 -17.22 9.52
C GLY A 97 -0.29 -16.08 9.68
N LYS A 98 0.92 -16.36 10.14
CA LYS A 98 2.01 -15.37 10.19
C LYS A 98 2.53 -15.01 8.83
N PHE A 99 2.79 -15.98 7.96
CA PHE A 99 3.20 -15.68 6.58
C PHE A 99 2.12 -14.89 5.83
N LEU A 100 0.85 -15.21 6.06
CA LEU A 100 -0.25 -14.41 5.52
C LEU A 100 -0.15 -12.94 5.96
N ARG A 101 -0.02 -12.69 7.27
CA ARG A 101 -0.03 -11.32 7.84
C ARG A 101 1.27 -10.54 7.61
N PHE A 102 2.42 -11.16 7.79
CA PHE A 102 3.73 -10.50 7.77
C PHE A 102 4.43 -10.57 6.42
N CYS A 103 4.03 -11.49 5.53
CA CYS A 103 4.67 -11.63 4.23
C CYS A 103 3.72 -11.36 3.06
N ALA A 104 2.48 -11.87 3.07
CA ALA A 104 1.55 -11.67 1.97
C ALA A 104 0.87 -10.29 2.01
N THR A 105 0.39 -9.85 3.18
CA THR A 105 -0.25 -8.53 3.33
C THR A 105 0.65 -7.36 2.93
N PRO A 106 1.89 -7.20 3.44
CA PRO A 106 2.69 -6.02 3.13
C PRO A 106 3.28 -6.01 1.71
N LYS A 107 3.18 -7.10 0.92
CA LYS A 107 3.77 -7.17 -0.43
C LYS A 107 3.31 -6.05 -1.38
N PHE A 108 2.11 -5.52 -1.18
CA PHE A 108 1.58 -4.45 -2.03
C PHE A 108 1.83 -3.04 -1.47
N HIS A 109 2.24 -2.90 -0.20
CA HIS A 109 2.38 -1.61 0.48
C HIS A 109 3.44 -0.69 -0.11
N TYR A 110 4.46 -1.23 -0.78
CA TYR A 110 5.43 -0.40 -1.49
C TYR A 110 4.74 0.39 -2.61
N HIS A 111 3.92 -0.29 -3.43
CA HIS A 111 3.21 0.34 -4.56
C HIS A 111 2.15 1.35 -4.11
N LEU A 112 1.51 1.13 -2.95
CA LEU A 112 0.58 2.10 -2.38
C LEU A 112 1.26 3.44 -2.01
N ARG A 113 2.56 3.41 -1.72
CA ARG A 113 3.33 4.61 -1.35
C ARG A 113 3.92 5.33 -2.55
N THR A 114 4.19 4.61 -3.64
CA THR A 114 4.96 5.13 -4.78
C THR A 114 4.13 5.36 -6.04
N SER A 115 2.96 4.72 -6.16
CA SER A 115 2.07 4.88 -7.31
C SER A 115 0.90 5.83 -6.98
N LEU A 116 0.39 6.52 -8.01
CA LEU A 116 -0.72 7.47 -7.87
C LEU A 116 -1.99 6.77 -7.33
N PRO A 117 -2.58 7.25 -6.21
CA PRO A 117 -3.52 6.48 -5.40
C PRO A 117 -4.88 6.20 -6.05
N PHE A 118 -5.30 7.05 -7.00
CA PHE A 118 -6.63 6.97 -7.64
C PHE A 118 -6.59 6.46 -9.09
N THR A 119 -5.46 5.92 -9.53
CA THR A 119 -5.36 5.35 -10.87
C THR A 119 -6.04 3.99 -10.93
N ARG A 120 -6.72 3.71 -12.05
CA ARG A 120 -7.41 2.42 -12.28
C ARG A 120 -6.49 1.20 -12.06
N PRO A 121 -5.25 1.15 -12.62
CA PRO A 121 -4.37 0.00 -12.44
C PRO A 121 -4.05 -0.30 -10.97
N LEU A 122 -3.78 0.73 -10.17
CA LEU A 122 -3.46 0.56 -8.75
C LEU A 122 -4.70 0.12 -7.95
N ALA A 123 -5.84 0.78 -8.15
CA ALA A 123 -7.08 0.49 -7.44
C ALA A 123 -7.58 -0.94 -7.70
N GLU A 124 -7.59 -1.37 -8.97
CA GLU A 124 -7.96 -2.74 -9.33
C GLU A 124 -7.02 -3.78 -8.73
N ALA A 125 -5.70 -3.52 -8.78
CA ALA A 125 -4.71 -4.43 -8.24
C ALA A 125 -4.76 -4.53 -6.71
N ALA A 126 -4.93 -3.40 -6.02
CA ALA A 126 -5.10 -3.37 -4.57
C ALA A 126 -6.35 -4.15 -4.14
N GLY A 127 -7.47 -3.99 -4.86
CA GLY A 127 -8.68 -4.77 -4.61
C GLY A 127 -8.49 -6.27 -4.86
N LYS A 128 -7.80 -6.66 -5.94
CA LYS A 128 -7.46 -8.08 -6.23
C LYS A 128 -6.56 -8.67 -5.14
N HIS A 129 -5.55 -7.92 -4.69
CA HIS A 129 -4.67 -8.31 -3.59
C HIS A 129 -5.44 -8.57 -2.30
N SER A 130 -6.28 -7.61 -1.86
CA SER A 130 -7.07 -7.78 -0.65
C SER A 130 -8.06 -8.94 -0.73
N ARG A 131 -8.73 -9.16 -1.87
CA ARG A 131 -9.59 -10.35 -2.05
C ARG A 131 -8.83 -11.65 -1.96
N ALA A 132 -7.63 -11.74 -2.54
CA ALA A 132 -6.80 -12.94 -2.46
C ALA A 132 -6.39 -13.26 -1.02
N LEU A 133 -6.02 -12.25 -0.22
CA LEU A 133 -5.71 -12.44 1.20
C LEU A 133 -6.90 -12.97 2.00
N ILE A 134 -8.09 -12.41 1.77
CA ILE A 134 -9.31 -12.86 2.44
C ILE A 134 -9.61 -14.31 2.04
N GLN A 135 -9.56 -14.63 0.75
CA GLN A 135 -9.78 -15.99 0.28
C GLN A 135 -8.80 -16.98 0.92
N ALA A 136 -7.50 -16.64 0.97
CA ALA A 136 -6.50 -17.47 1.61
C ALA A 136 -6.76 -17.66 3.11
N ALA A 137 -7.18 -16.62 3.83
CA ALA A 137 -7.56 -16.75 5.24
C ALA A 137 -8.74 -17.69 5.43
N CYS A 138 -9.75 -17.61 4.55
CA CYS A 138 -10.94 -18.43 4.64
C CYS A 138 -10.62 -19.90 4.37
N THR A 139 -9.73 -20.18 3.43
CA THR A 139 -9.20 -21.52 3.19
C THR A 139 -8.35 -22.03 4.36
N LEU A 140 -7.44 -21.21 4.89
CA LEU A 140 -6.53 -21.62 5.97
C LEU A 140 -7.25 -21.92 7.29
N PHE A 141 -8.33 -21.21 7.58
CA PHE A 141 -9.04 -21.29 8.88
C PHE A 141 -10.45 -21.86 8.76
N PHE A 142 -10.79 -22.45 7.60
CA PHE A 142 -12.08 -23.09 7.33
C PHE A 142 -13.28 -22.21 7.70
N LEU A 143 -13.25 -20.93 7.29
CA LEU A 143 -14.25 -19.93 7.70
C LEU A 143 -15.62 -20.07 7.00
N GLY A 144 -15.85 -21.15 6.23
CA GLY A 144 -17.10 -21.41 5.52
C GLY A 144 -17.51 -20.29 4.54
N ASP A 145 -18.81 -20.16 4.30
CA ASP A 145 -19.38 -19.04 3.56
C ASP A 145 -19.21 -17.74 4.35
N VAL A 146 -18.29 -16.91 3.89
CA VAL A 146 -17.77 -15.77 4.65
C VAL A 146 -18.80 -14.65 4.66
N GLN A 147 -19.43 -14.44 5.81
CA GLN A 147 -20.32 -13.31 6.00
C GLN A 147 -19.57 -11.98 5.87
N THR A 148 -20.26 -10.93 5.40
CA THR A 148 -19.69 -9.58 5.26
C THR A 148 -19.03 -9.09 6.55
N LYS A 149 -19.59 -9.42 7.73
CA LYS A 149 -19.02 -9.05 9.04
C LYS A 149 -17.64 -9.68 9.28
N THR A 150 -17.46 -10.94 8.90
CA THR A 150 -16.20 -11.69 9.05
C THR A 150 -15.13 -11.12 8.13
N VAL A 151 -15.46 -10.80 6.87
CA VAL A 151 -14.55 -10.11 5.95
C VAL A 151 -14.12 -8.75 6.51
N ARG A 152 -15.07 -7.99 7.07
CA ARG A 152 -14.77 -6.69 7.69
C ARG A 152 -13.82 -6.85 8.89
N GLN A 153 -14.07 -7.83 9.77
CA GLN A 153 -13.22 -8.07 10.94
C GLN A 153 -11.82 -8.58 10.56
N LEU A 154 -11.69 -9.46 9.56
CA LEU A 154 -10.40 -9.92 9.04
C LEU A 154 -9.48 -8.75 8.63
N LYS A 155 -10.07 -7.71 8.04
CA LYS A 155 -9.36 -6.50 7.57
C LYS A 155 -8.90 -5.57 8.70
N LEU A 156 -9.53 -5.63 9.87
CA LEU A 156 -9.16 -4.79 11.01
C LEU A 156 -7.78 -5.21 11.58
N PRO A 157 -7.00 -4.28 12.13
CA PRO A 157 -5.77 -4.62 12.84
C PRO A 157 -6.08 -5.38 14.14
N LEU A 158 -5.06 -6.03 14.70
CA LEU A 158 -5.19 -6.78 15.95
C LEU A 158 -5.65 -5.92 17.14
N THR A 159 -5.25 -4.65 17.18
CA THR A 159 -5.65 -3.68 18.21
C THR A 159 -7.13 -3.33 18.14
N GLU A 160 -7.78 -3.60 17.02
CA GLU A 160 -9.21 -3.38 16.78
C GLU A 160 -9.98 -4.71 16.72
N GLY A 161 -9.41 -5.81 17.25
CA GLY A 161 -10.03 -7.13 17.32
C GLY A 161 -10.06 -7.91 15.99
N GLY A 162 -9.32 -7.45 14.99
CA GLY A 162 -9.22 -8.11 13.69
C GLY A 162 -8.07 -9.09 13.53
N PHE A 163 -7.76 -9.44 12.28
CA PHE A 163 -6.67 -10.35 11.90
C PHE A 163 -5.49 -9.64 11.22
N GLY A 164 -5.65 -8.37 10.82
CA GLY A 164 -4.60 -7.57 10.20
C GLY A 164 -4.41 -7.81 8.71
N LEU A 165 -5.46 -8.23 7.99
CA LEU A 165 -5.46 -8.33 6.52
C LEU A 165 -5.89 -7.00 5.91
N THR A 166 -5.15 -5.95 6.21
CA THR A 166 -5.48 -4.57 5.85
C THR A 166 -5.86 -4.43 4.38
N ASP A 167 -6.96 -3.71 4.14
CA ASP A 167 -7.46 -3.42 2.80
C ASP A 167 -6.55 -2.41 2.10
N ALA A 168 -5.79 -2.89 1.12
CA ALA A 168 -4.79 -2.13 0.40
C ALA A 168 -5.41 -0.93 -0.35
N ALA A 169 -6.60 -1.11 -0.93
CA ALA A 169 -7.27 -0.04 -1.65
C ALA A 169 -7.68 1.09 -0.70
N ARG A 170 -8.11 0.70 0.50
CA ARG A 170 -8.59 1.65 1.51
C ARG A 170 -7.49 2.49 2.14
N ILE A 171 -6.31 1.92 2.33
CA ILE A 171 -5.17 2.65 2.90
C ILE A 171 -4.31 3.35 1.85
N ALA A 172 -4.61 3.22 0.54
CA ALA A 172 -3.80 3.79 -0.53
C ALA A 172 -3.62 5.32 -0.39
N PRO A 173 -4.66 6.13 -0.10
CA PRO A 173 -4.49 7.57 0.08
C PRO A 173 -3.59 7.91 1.28
N ALA A 174 -3.74 7.19 2.40
CA ALA A 174 -2.90 7.37 3.59
C ALA A 174 -1.45 6.97 3.36
N ALA A 175 -1.22 5.89 2.60
CA ALA A 175 0.11 5.42 2.22
C ALA A 175 0.82 6.42 1.30
N TYR A 176 0.14 6.88 0.25
CA TYR A 176 0.69 7.84 -0.70
C TYR A 176 0.97 9.20 -0.03
N PHE A 177 -0.01 9.75 0.68
CA PHE A 177 0.15 11.04 1.36
C PHE A 177 1.24 10.98 2.44
N GLY A 178 1.24 9.96 3.29
CA GLY A 178 2.22 9.81 4.36
C GLY A 178 3.64 9.54 3.87
N ALA A 179 3.82 8.85 2.74
CA ALA A 179 5.14 8.69 2.12
C ALA A 179 5.66 9.99 1.51
N ASN A 180 4.79 10.80 0.91
CA ASN A 180 5.20 12.08 0.34
C ASN A 180 5.47 13.15 1.41
N ALA A 181 4.80 13.06 2.57
CA ALA A 181 5.01 13.95 3.71
C ALA A 181 6.45 13.96 4.25
N VAL A 182 7.26 12.93 3.97
CA VAL A 182 8.67 12.90 4.40
C VAL A 182 9.66 13.38 3.32
N VAL A 183 9.25 13.54 2.07
CA VAL A 183 10.15 13.89 0.96
C VAL A 183 9.85 15.25 0.31
N LEU A 184 8.64 15.79 0.47
CA LEU A 184 8.21 16.95 -0.31
C LEU A 184 9.06 18.22 -0.06
N ALA A 185 9.42 18.48 1.19
CA ALA A 185 10.33 19.57 1.55
C ALA A 185 11.73 19.40 0.94
N ASP A 186 12.26 18.17 0.92
CA ASP A 186 13.58 17.88 0.35
C ASP A 186 13.58 18.02 -1.17
N VAL A 187 12.51 17.59 -1.84
CA VAL A 187 12.35 17.76 -3.29
C VAL A 187 12.34 19.25 -3.64
N LEU A 188 11.56 20.06 -2.90
CA LEU A 188 11.54 21.50 -3.11
C LEU A 188 12.92 22.14 -2.90
N ALA A 189 13.60 21.81 -1.80
CA ALA A 189 14.89 22.39 -1.47
C ALA A 189 16.00 22.03 -2.46
N ARG A 190 15.97 20.81 -3.03
CA ARG A 190 17.01 20.34 -3.97
C ARG A 190 16.78 20.75 -5.42
N HIS A 191 15.52 20.96 -5.79
CA HIS A 191 15.14 21.20 -7.17
C HIS A 191 14.56 22.58 -7.40
N GLU A 192 14.70 23.50 -6.45
CA GLU A 192 14.39 24.91 -6.66
C GLU A 192 15.17 25.45 -7.87
N GLY A 193 14.44 25.96 -8.87
CA GLY A 193 15.04 26.44 -10.10
C GLY A 193 15.28 25.39 -11.19
N ALA A 194 14.94 24.11 -10.95
CA ALA A 194 15.11 23.07 -11.96
C ALA A 194 14.24 23.30 -13.20
N ALA A 195 14.77 22.98 -14.38
CA ALA A 195 14.11 23.22 -15.68
C ALA A 195 12.77 22.47 -15.84
N TRP A 196 12.61 21.33 -15.17
CA TRP A 196 11.36 20.55 -15.18
C TRP A 196 10.25 21.17 -14.32
N MET A 197 10.56 22.20 -13.54
CA MET A 197 9.60 22.88 -12.66
C MET A 197 9.19 24.23 -13.29
N PRO A 198 8.00 24.31 -13.92
CA PRO A 198 7.62 25.40 -14.82
C PRO A 198 7.43 26.76 -14.13
N ALA A 199 7.32 26.79 -12.81
CA ALA A 199 7.39 28.01 -11.99
C ALA A 199 8.38 27.79 -10.84
N HIS A 200 9.16 28.80 -10.47
CA HIS A 200 10.12 28.64 -9.38
C HIS A 200 9.44 28.43 -8.03
N GLY A 201 10.11 27.68 -7.15
CA GLY A 201 9.67 27.42 -5.79
C GLY A 201 8.36 26.62 -5.69
N ARG A 202 7.57 26.90 -4.65
CA ARG A 202 6.38 26.12 -4.27
C ARG A 202 5.33 26.01 -5.37
N ALA A 203 5.05 27.10 -6.08
CA ALA A 203 3.99 27.14 -7.09
C ALA A 203 4.25 26.17 -8.26
N GLY A 204 5.49 26.01 -8.70
CA GLY A 204 5.80 25.05 -9.76
C GLY A 204 5.80 23.61 -9.29
N LEU A 205 6.09 23.37 -8.02
CA LEU A 205 5.94 22.04 -7.41
C LEU A 205 4.45 21.68 -7.26
N GLU A 206 3.61 22.59 -6.79
CA GLU A 206 2.15 22.42 -6.72
C GLU A 206 1.51 22.11 -8.09
N ALA A 207 2.07 22.65 -9.17
CA ALA A 207 1.61 22.39 -10.53
C ALA A 207 1.93 20.97 -11.04
N GLN A 208 2.80 20.21 -10.36
CA GLN A 208 3.18 18.87 -10.81
C GLN A 208 2.03 17.87 -10.61
N PRO A 209 1.76 16.97 -11.57
CA PRO A 209 0.67 16.00 -11.47
C PRO A 209 0.73 15.11 -10.22
N TRP A 210 1.94 14.70 -9.81
CA TRP A 210 2.10 13.88 -8.61
C TRP A 210 1.82 14.66 -7.32
N VAL A 211 2.06 15.98 -7.29
CA VAL A 211 1.71 16.84 -6.13
C VAL A 211 0.20 17.12 -6.09
N GLN A 212 -0.43 17.29 -7.24
CA GLN A 212 -1.89 17.33 -7.34
C GLN A 212 -2.52 16.02 -6.84
N ALA A 213 -1.87 14.87 -7.08
CA ALA A 213 -2.32 13.60 -6.52
C ALA A 213 -2.14 13.51 -4.99
N ILE A 214 -1.11 14.17 -4.42
CA ILE A 214 -0.98 14.32 -2.96
C ILE A 214 -2.15 15.15 -2.41
N GLN A 215 -2.49 16.26 -3.09
CA GLN A 215 -3.64 17.10 -2.72
C GLN A 215 -4.96 16.30 -2.78
N ALA A 216 -5.19 15.55 -3.86
CA ALA A 216 -6.36 14.69 -3.96
C ALA A 216 -6.41 13.63 -2.85
N ALA A 217 -5.25 13.07 -2.45
CA ALA A 217 -5.17 12.12 -1.35
C ALA A 217 -5.51 12.79 0.00
N TYR A 218 -5.03 14.02 0.22
CA TYR A 218 -5.37 14.84 1.38
C TYR A 218 -6.89 15.12 1.45
N ASP A 219 -7.48 15.58 0.35
CA ASP A 219 -8.91 15.91 0.28
C ASP A 219 -9.79 14.67 0.53
N HIS A 220 -9.40 13.53 -0.04
CA HIS A 220 -10.05 12.24 0.22
C HIS A 220 -9.99 11.86 1.71
N LEU A 221 -8.82 12.01 2.33
CA LEU A 221 -8.65 11.71 3.76
C LEU A 221 -9.51 12.64 4.63
N LEU A 222 -9.60 13.93 4.31
CA LEU A 222 -10.46 14.86 5.05
C LEU A 222 -11.95 14.52 4.90
N THR A 223 -12.38 14.13 3.71
CA THR A 223 -13.78 13.85 3.40
C THR A 223 -14.25 12.54 4.01
N HIS A 224 -13.45 11.47 3.87
CA HIS A 224 -13.87 10.13 4.26
C HIS A 224 -13.41 9.72 5.66
N TYR A 225 -12.33 10.33 6.16
CA TYR A 225 -11.72 10.01 7.45
C TYR A 225 -11.55 11.26 8.31
N PRO A 226 -12.68 11.92 8.66
CA PRO A 226 -12.64 13.20 9.36
C PRO A 226 -11.95 13.06 10.72
N ARG A 227 -11.41 14.19 11.17
CA ARG A 227 -10.74 14.33 12.46
C ARG A 227 -11.65 13.85 13.59
N SER A 228 -11.13 12.96 14.43
CA SER A 228 -11.68 12.73 15.77
C SER A 228 -11.26 13.91 16.69
N PRO A 229 -12.12 14.42 17.59
CA PRO A 229 -11.82 15.59 18.42
C PRO A 229 -10.47 15.54 19.14
N GLN A 230 -10.02 14.33 19.51
CA GLN A 230 -8.78 14.09 20.26
C GLN A 230 -7.53 13.95 19.36
N SER A 231 -7.65 14.03 18.03
CA SER A 231 -6.54 13.80 17.11
C SER A 231 -5.93 15.11 16.58
N ASP A 232 -4.63 15.13 16.30
CA ASP A 232 -3.94 16.27 15.69
C ASP A 232 -4.56 16.66 14.34
N PRO A 233 -4.59 17.94 13.96
CA PRO A 233 -4.95 18.33 12.60
C PRO A 233 -4.00 17.70 11.58
N LEU A 234 -4.55 17.28 10.44
CA LEU A 234 -3.74 16.80 9.32
C LEU A 234 -2.99 18.00 8.71
N PRO A 235 -1.65 18.00 8.66
CA PRO A 235 -0.93 19.06 7.96
C PRO A 235 -1.38 19.13 6.50
N ASP A 236 -1.66 20.33 6.01
CA ASP A 236 -1.94 20.55 4.59
C ASP A 236 -0.68 20.30 3.73
N VAL A 237 -0.88 20.15 2.42
CA VAL A 237 0.22 19.86 1.47
C VAL A 237 1.30 20.95 1.52
N ARG A 238 0.91 22.21 1.71
CA ARG A 238 1.83 23.35 1.80
C ARG A 238 2.73 23.27 3.03
N SER A 239 2.21 22.79 4.15
CA SER A 239 2.97 22.55 5.38
C SER A 239 4.00 21.45 5.19
N LEU A 240 3.68 20.43 4.38
CA LEU A 240 4.62 19.34 4.03
C LEU A 240 5.78 19.82 3.15
N MET A 241 5.60 20.93 2.40
CA MET A 241 6.68 21.56 1.64
C MET A 241 7.67 22.33 2.52
N LEU A 242 7.30 22.66 3.77
CA LEU A 242 8.14 23.42 4.69
C LEU A 242 9.07 22.53 5.52
N ARG A 243 8.59 21.35 5.90
CA ARG A 243 9.38 20.40 6.70
C ARG A 243 8.87 18.97 6.53
N PRO A 244 9.76 17.97 6.59
CA PRO A 244 9.36 16.57 6.64
C PRO A 244 8.48 16.27 7.86
N VAL A 245 7.43 15.46 7.67
CA VAL A 245 6.54 14.99 8.75
C VAL A 245 6.58 13.47 8.82
N GLY A 246 7.37 12.94 9.75
CA GLY A 246 7.49 11.51 10.01
C GLY A 246 6.24 10.89 10.65
N GLY A 247 6.02 9.59 10.42
CA GLY A 247 4.98 8.80 11.07
C GLY A 247 3.54 9.09 10.62
N LEU A 248 3.34 10.00 9.65
CA LEU A 248 2.00 10.41 9.21
C LEU A 248 1.20 9.27 8.59
N GLN A 249 1.85 8.41 7.79
CA GLN A 249 1.22 7.21 7.25
C GLN A 249 0.64 6.32 8.36
N ALA A 250 1.42 6.04 9.42
CA ALA A 250 0.98 5.17 10.51
C ALA A 250 -0.23 5.77 11.25
N LYS A 251 -0.18 7.07 11.57
CA LYS A 251 -1.29 7.80 12.19
C LYS A 251 -2.56 7.75 11.34
N LEU A 252 -2.45 7.97 10.02
CA LEU A 252 -3.59 7.97 9.11
C LEU A 252 -4.19 6.57 8.93
N THR A 253 -3.35 5.55 8.74
CA THR A 253 -3.80 4.15 8.68
C THR A 253 -4.52 3.75 9.97
N GLN A 254 -4.03 4.19 11.14
CA GLN A 254 -4.70 3.96 12.42
C GLN A 254 -6.08 4.64 12.47
N ARG A 255 -6.21 5.89 12.00
CA ARG A 255 -7.51 6.60 11.93
C ARG A 255 -8.51 5.85 11.05
N ILE A 256 -8.07 5.40 9.88
CA ILE A 256 -8.90 4.58 8.97
C ILE A 256 -9.38 3.33 9.71
N HIS A 257 -8.47 2.58 10.35
CA HIS A 257 -8.83 1.37 11.08
C HIS A 257 -9.81 1.61 12.23
N GLN A 258 -9.65 2.70 12.99
CA GLN A 258 -10.55 3.07 14.09
C GLN A 258 -11.96 3.35 13.59
N GLN A 259 -12.10 4.09 12.48
CA GLN A 259 -13.41 4.35 11.88
C GLN A 259 -14.07 3.08 11.37
N GLU A 260 -13.31 2.17 10.75
CA GLU A 260 -13.84 0.88 10.30
C GLU A 260 -14.26 -0.03 11.44
N SER A 261 -13.47 -0.03 12.52
CA SER A 261 -13.78 -0.74 13.75
C SER A 261 -15.06 -0.22 14.38
N ALA A 262 -15.23 1.10 14.48
CA ALA A 262 -16.44 1.74 15.00
C ALA A 262 -17.66 1.46 14.12
N SER A 263 -17.52 1.54 12.79
CA SER A 263 -18.58 1.24 11.84
C SER A 263 -18.99 -0.24 11.90
N LEU A 264 -18.04 -1.16 12.07
CA LEU A 264 -18.35 -2.58 12.24
C LEU A 264 -19.06 -2.82 13.58
N GLN A 265 -18.56 -2.21 14.66
CA GLN A 265 -19.17 -2.31 15.99
C GLN A 265 -20.63 -1.85 15.98
N ALA A 266 -20.92 -0.70 15.36
CA ALA A 266 -22.29 -0.19 15.24
C ALA A 266 -23.18 -1.18 14.49
N ALA A 267 -22.73 -1.66 13.33
CA ALA A 267 -23.48 -2.63 12.54
C ALA A 267 -23.77 -3.93 13.31
N LEU A 268 -22.80 -4.43 14.10
CA LEU A 268 -23.00 -5.63 14.91
C LEU A 268 -23.94 -5.41 16.09
N ASN A 269 -23.91 -4.23 16.72
CA ASN A 269 -24.83 -3.89 17.82
C ASN A 269 -26.29 -3.77 17.34
N ASP A 270 -26.51 -3.45 16.07
CA ASP A 270 -27.84 -3.35 15.47
C ASP A 270 -28.38 -4.70 14.98
N MET A 271 -27.52 -5.71 14.82
CA MET A 271 -27.95 -7.05 14.39
C MET A 271 -28.87 -7.71 15.44
N ARG A 272 -29.88 -8.43 14.94
CA ARG A 272 -30.84 -9.21 15.73
C ARG A 272 -30.87 -10.65 15.24
N ASP A 273 -31.13 -11.60 16.14
CA ASP A 273 -31.39 -13.00 15.78
C ASP A 273 -32.83 -13.18 15.24
N ASP A 274 -33.16 -14.41 14.83
CA ASP A 274 -34.49 -14.75 14.27
C ASP A 274 -35.65 -14.52 15.26
N ALA A 275 -35.35 -14.46 16.56
CA ALA A 275 -36.31 -14.16 17.62
C ALA A 275 -36.33 -12.66 18.01
N GLY A 276 -35.54 -11.83 17.33
CA GLY A 276 -35.50 -10.38 17.53
C GLY A 276 -34.58 -9.91 18.66
N HIS A 277 -33.73 -10.77 19.23
CA HIS A 277 -32.79 -10.40 20.30
C HIS A 277 -31.46 -9.87 19.74
N PRO A 278 -30.77 -8.95 20.44
CA PRO A 278 -29.42 -8.52 20.07
C PRO A 278 -28.44 -9.68 19.95
N THR A 279 -27.70 -9.73 18.83
CA THR A 279 -26.64 -10.73 18.66
C THR A 279 -25.47 -10.48 19.62
N THR A 280 -24.74 -11.54 19.96
CA THR A 280 -23.52 -11.47 20.80
C THR A 280 -22.29 -10.99 20.06
N ASP A 281 -22.36 -10.83 18.73
CA ASP A 281 -21.25 -10.42 17.87
C ASP A 281 -20.60 -9.10 18.29
N GLY A 282 -21.43 -8.12 18.69
CA GLY A 282 -20.93 -6.82 19.15
C GLY A 282 -20.08 -6.97 20.41
N ALA A 283 -20.56 -7.74 21.40
CA ALA A 283 -19.84 -8.01 22.64
C ALA A 283 -18.56 -8.82 22.38
N ARG A 284 -18.61 -9.79 21.45
CA ARG A 284 -17.46 -10.58 21.02
C ARG A 284 -16.38 -9.69 20.41
N LEU A 285 -16.71 -8.86 19.43
CA LEU A 285 -15.75 -7.93 18.82
C LEU A 285 -15.11 -7.02 19.87
N GLN A 286 -15.90 -6.52 20.83
CA GLN A 286 -15.40 -5.68 21.91
C GLN A 286 -14.43 -6.43 22.83
N SER A 287 -14.71 -7.70 23.14
CA SER A 287 -13.79 -8.57 23.89
C SER A 287 -12.45 -8.74 23.16
N CYS A 288 -12.48 -8.89 21.83
CA CYS A 288 -11.28 -9.04 21.01
C CYS A 288 -10.39 -7.78 20.95
N LYS A 289 -10.89 -6.61 21.35
CA LYS A 289 -10.14 -5.34 21.41
C LYS A 289 -9.35 -5.16 22.71
N GLY A 290 -9.58 -6.02 23.71
CA GLY A 290 -8.93 -5.91 25.01
C GLY A 290 -7.40 -6.02 24.92
N PRO A 291 -6.63 -5.35 25.81
CA PRO A 291 -5.19 -5.53 25.89
C PRO A 291 -4.83 -7.01 26.04
N GLY A 292 -4.00 -7.52 25.12
CA GLY A 292 -3.57 -8.92 25.11
C GLY A 292 -4.55 -9.92 24.49
N ALA A 293 -5.77 -9.52 24.12
CA ALA A 293 -6.79 -10.44 23.57
C ALA A 293 -6.33 -11.15 22.28
N THR A 294 -5.45 -10.52 21.51
CA THR A 294 -4.88 -11.05 20.27
C THR A 294 -3.39 -11.42 20.40
N ALA A 295 -2.85 -11.52 21.62
CA ALA A 295 -1.44 -11.85 21.86
C ALA A 295 -1.06 -13.23 21.30
N TRP A 296 -2.00 -14.18 21.31
CA TRP A 296 -1.83 -15.50 20.72
C TRP A 296 -1.62 -15.47 19.19
N LEU A 297 -2.20 -14.49 18.48
CA LEU A 297 -1.92 -14.25 17.06
C LEU A 297 -0.54 -13.63 16.81
N GLN A 298 0.06 -13.03 17.84
CA GLN A 298 1.40 -12.44 17.76
C GLN A 298 2.50 -13.43 18.16
N ALA A 299 2.22 -14.40 19.03
CA ALA A 299 3.17 -15.40 19.51
C ALA A 299 3.83 -16.20 18.36
N ILE A 300 5.16 -16.19 18.26
CA ILE A 300 5.93 -16.96 17.25
C ILE A 300 6.12 -18.39 17.77
N PRO A 301 5.75 -19.44 17.01
CA PRO A 301 5.90 -20.83 17.45
C PRO A 301 7.37 -21.26 17.35
N PHE A 302 8.20 -20.87 18.32
CA PHE A 302 9.61 -21.27 18.43
C PHE A 302 9.86 -22.18 19.64
N SER A 303 8.87 -22.33 20.53
CA SER A 303 8.94 -23.17 21.73
C SER A 303 7.54 -23.74 22.06
N PRO A 304 7.44 -24.80 22.86
CA PRO A 304 6.13 -25.33 23.28
C PRO A 304 5.25 -24.28 23.98
N ALA A 305 5.83 -23.33 24.72
CA ALA A 305 5.08 -22.28 25.42
C ALA A 305 4.44 -21.24 24.47
N THR A 306 4.93 -21.13 23.24
CA THR A 306 4.43 -20.19 22.23
C THR A 306 3.80 -20.87 21.01
N THR A 307 3.65 -22.20 21.08
CA THR A 307 3.08 -23.03 20.02
C THR A 307 1.69 -23.49 20.45
N ILE A 308 0.69 -23.21 19.62
CA ILE A 308 -0.70 -23.61 19.84
C ILE A 308 -0.96 -24.82 18.95
N SER A 309 -1.68 -25.83 19.43
CA SER A 309 -2.02 -26.97 18.57
C SER A 309 -2.82 -26.49 17.34
N PRO A 310 -2.65 -27.11 16.16
CA PRO A 310 -3.34 -26.70 14.95
C PRO A 310 -4.85 -26.51 15.13
N ASP A 311 -5.52 -27.48 15.77
CA ASP A 311 -6.96 -27.45 16.03
C ASP A 311 -7.35 -26.29 16.95
N ALA A 312 -6.59 -26.05 18.03
CA ALA A 312 -6.88 -24.95 18.95
C ALA A 312 -6.62 -23.58 18.29
N PHE A 313 -5.61 -23.46 17.43
CA PHE A 313 -5.33 -22.22 16.70
C PHE A 313 -6.48 -21.91 15.73
N VAL A 314 -6.89 -22.88 14.92
CA VAL A 314 -8.00 -22.74 13.97
C VAL A 314 -9.30 -22.41 14.71
N TRP A 315 -9.61 -23.15 15.79
CA TRP A 315 -10.77 -22.90 16.63
C TRP A 315 -10.77 -21.46 17.18
N ASN A 316 -9.64 -20.98 17.71
CA ASN A 316 -9.54 -19.63 18.24
C ASN A 316 -9.72 -18.56 17.13
N VAL A 317 -9.23 -18.80 15.92
CA VAL A 317 -9.47 -17.90 14.78
C VAL A 317 -10.96 -17.87 14.42
N GLN A 318 -11.60 -19.03 14.33
CA GLN A 318 -13.03 -19.14 14.05
C GLN A 318 -13.87 -18.47 15.12
N PHE A 319 -13.60 -18.77 16.39
CA PHE A 319 -14.27 -18.15 17.54
C PHE A 319 -14.08 -16.63 17.56
N GLN A 320 -12.88 -16.13 17.23
CA GLN A 320 -12.65 -14.69 17.13
C GLN A 320 -13.47 -14.04 16.02
N LEU A 321 -13.77 -14.73 14.92
CA LEU A 321 -14.28 -14.13 13.68
C LEU A 321 -15.74 -14.46 13.33
N ALA A 322 -16.27 -15.58 13.81
CA ALA A 322 -17.53 -16.14 13.36
C ALA A 322 -18.08 -17.18 14.36
N TRP A 323 -18.62 -16.73 15.49
CA TRP A 323 -19.57 -17.45 16.34
C TRP A 323 -20.56 -16.43 16.91
#